data_AF-A0A5E4T044-F1
#
_entry.id   AF-A0A5E4T044-F1
#
_cell.length_a   1.000
_cell.length_b   1.000
_cell.length_c   1.000
_cell.angle_alpha   90.00
_cell.angle_beta   90.00
_cell.angle_gamma   90.00
#
_symmetry.space_group_name_H-M   'P 1'
#
loop_
_entity.id
_entity.type
_entity.pdbx_description
1 polymer ?
#
loop_
_entity_poly.entity_id
_entity_poly.type
_entity_poly.pdbx_seq_one_letter_code
_entity_poly.pdbx_strand_id
1 'polypeptide(L)'
;MNHRITTYARRWSERQAEGGIREKYEPVIRAVRGEAPSISRCMTLQAPTLGRRVHALSGAEISAMLFALYHPALIDIQEQRGLPLDTAANPIGAYRTLGPTEPQSQTGTIFIAEDLGDVSKHPMFLAEIPDPVSGAVRRTWSALPLTGDLLLILRSAVDDIYAVNWTVKNNAEAFTHQLARDRSNVSPASEAKARLRHELEARSYASVGIRTIRVTSASFDRNLIRNFEMLHTFACRKSSVSPHMRHKVVDALRCVVGTKTAPLAVFPALEKEYEISAATCRDVLFEAIWHRDIPVDLFTPVLVDKPLRRKEVDELEVYSGYFSKKGAD
;
A
#
# COMPACT_ATOMS: atom_id res chain seq x y z
N MET A 1 20.61 3.36 -25.96
CA MET A 1 19.99 2.31 -25.11
C MET A 1 19.46 2.98 -23.86
N ASN A 2 18.19 2.75 -23.47
CA ASN A 2 17.65 3.39 -22.27
C ASN A 2 18.17 2.63 -21.04
N HIS A 3 19.37 3.01 -20.56
CA HIS A 3 20.04 2.44 -19.38
C HIS A 3 19.09 2.24 -18.19
N ARG A 4 18.08 3.10 -18.05
CA ARG A 4 17.05 2.99 -17.00
C ARG A 4 16.22 1.71 -17.12
N ILE A 5 15.86 1.29 -18.33
CA ILE A 5 15.01 0.11 -18.57
C ILE A 5 15.79 -1.18 -18.23
N THR A 6 17.03 -1.30 -18.68
CA THR A 6 17.89 -2.45 -18.35
C THR A 6 18.16 -2.52 -16.84
N THR A 7 18.39 -1.37 -16.19
CA THR A 7 18.55 -1.30 -14.74
C THR A 7 17.28 -1.75 -14.01
N TYR A 8 16.10 -1.34 -14.49
CA TYR A 8 14.82 -1.76 -13.94
C TYR A 8 14.62 -3.27 -14.06
N ALA A 9 14.86 -3.86 -15.25
CA ALA A 9 14.70 -5.30 -15.46
C ALA A 9 15.64 -6.12 -14.55
N ARG A 10 16.89 -5.64 -14.38
CA ARG A 10 17.84 -6.24 -13.44
C ARG A 10 17.34 -6.19 -11.99
N ARG A 11 16.86 -5.03 -11.51
CA ARG A 11 16.30 -4.88 -10.15
C ARG A 11 15.09 -5.77 -9.93
N TRP A 12 14.21 -5.87 -10.92
CA TRP A 12 13.08 -6.79 -10.87
C TRP A 12 13.57 -8.21 -10.64
N SER A 13 14.54 -8.69 -11.42
CA SER A 13 15.09 -10.03 -11.27
C SER A 13 15.79 -10.23 -9.93
N GLU A 14 16.64 -9.31 -9.50
CA GLU A 14 17.42 -9.41 -8.25
C GLU A 14 16.52 -9.38 -7.00
N ARG A 15 15.48 -8.54 -6.99
CA ARG A 15 14.64 -8.31 -5.80
C ARG A 15 13.42 -9.22 -5.71
N GLN A 16 12.89 -9.67 -6.85
CA GLN A 16 11.67 -10.48 -6.88
C GLN A 16 11.94 -11.99 -7.00
N ALA A 17 13.17 -12.41 -7.35
CA ALA A 17 13.49 -13.83 -7.50
C ALA A 17 13.29 -14.65 -6.23
N GLU A 18 13.63 -14.09 -5.05
CA GLU A 18 13.47 -14.80 -3.77
C GLU A 18 12.05 -14.71 -3.20
N GLY A 19 11.20 -13.83 -3.74
CA GLY A 19 9.80 -13.70 -3.32
C GLY A 19 9.62 -13.42 -1.82
N GLY A 20 10.56 -12.67 -1.22
CA GLY A 20 10.56 -12.38 0.22
C GLY A 20 9.23 -11.79 0.71
N ILE A 21 8.86 -12.07 1.95
CA ILE A 21 7.64 -11.56 2.59
C ILE A 21 7.98 -10.73 3.83
N ARG A 22 7.06 -9.85 4.23
CA ARG A 22 7.12 -8.99 5.41
C ARG A 22 8.45 -8.24 5.47
N GLU A 23 9.23 -8.47 6.51
CA GLU A 23 10.54 -7.84 6.73
C GLU A 23 11.53 -8.06 5.58
N LYS A 24 11.40 -9.18 4.86
CA LYS A 24 12.29 -9.57 3.77
C LYS A 24 11.76 -9.17 2.39
N TYR A 25 10.56 -8.59 2.31
CA TYR A 25 10.01 -8.16 1.03
C TYR A 25 10.77 -6.94 0.50
N GLU A 26 11.10 -6.99 -0.80
CA GLU A 26 11.85 -5.94 -1.48
C GLU A 26 11.09 -5.44 -2.72
N PRO A 27 10.67 -4.16 -2.78
CA PRO A 27 9.93 -3.64 -3.93
C PRO A 27 10.81 -3.51 -5.18
N VAL A 28 10.20 -3.69 -6.36
CA VAL A 28 10.90 -3.49 -7.65
C VAL A 28 11.41 -2.05 -7.77
N ILE A 29 10.61 -1.09 -7.31
CA ILE A 29 10.93 0.34 -7.33
C ILE A 29 10.91 0.86 -5.89
N ARG A 30 12.05 1.34 -5.39
CA ARG A 30 12.13 2.01 -4.09
C ARG A 30 11.87 3.51 -4.25
N ALA A 31 11.27 4.12 -3.24
CA ALA A 31 11.14 5.57 -3.10
C ALA A 31 12.49 6.25 -2.77
N VAL A 32 13.47 6.14 -3.67
CA VAL A 32 14.81 6.74 -3.58
C VAL A 32 15.18 7.47 -4.88
N ARG A 33 16.14 8.39 -4.79
CA ARG A 33 16.63 9.14 -5.95
C ARG A 33 17.16 8.19 -7.02
N GLY A 34 16.69 8.36 -8.26
CA GLY A 34 17.12 7.54 -9.41
C GLY A 34 16.28 6.27 -9.64
N GLU A 35 15.37 5.92 -8.73
CA GLU A 35 14.35 4.90 -8.94
C GLU A 35 12.95 5.51 -9.06
N ALA A 36 12.60 6.40 -8.12
CA ALA A 36 11.29 7.03 -8.09
C ALA A 36 11.06 7.96 -9.30
N PRO A 37 9.79 8.10 -9.77
CA PRO A 37 9.45 9.05 -10.83
C PRO A 37 9.84 10.48 -10.44
N SER A 38 10.41 11.24 -11.37
CA SER A 38 10.91 12.61 -11.10
C SER A 38 9.81 13.65 -10.87
N ILE A 39 8.55 13.30 -11.14
CA ILE A 39 7.41 14.22 -11.16
C ILE A 39 6.59 14.13 -9.87
N SER A 40 6.70 13.03 -9.13
CA SER A 40 5.87 12.76 -7.96
C SER A 40 6.64 12.94 -6.64
N ARG A 41 5.91 13.28 -5.58
CA ARG A 41 6.44 13.24 -4.21
C ARG A 41 6.46 11.78 -3.76
N CYS A 42 7.62 11.13 -3.89
CA CYS A 42 7.84 9.82 -3.30
C CYS A 42 8.21 9.94 -1.82
N MET A 43 7.80 8.96 -1.01
CA MET A 43 8.06 8.92 0.42
C MET A 43 8.22 7.48 0.89
N THR A 44 8.95 7.30 1.99
CA THR A 44 8.95 6.03 2.73
C THR A 44 8.19 6.20 4.03
N LEU A 45 7.24 5.31 4.30
CA LEU A 45 6.56 5.23 5.60
C LEU A 45 7.24 4.15 6.45
N GLN A 46 7.37 4.40 7.75
CA GLN A 46 7.72 3.33 8.68
C GLN A 46 6.51 2.42 8.85
N ALA A 47 6.69 1.11 8.81
CA ALA A 47 5.63 0.15 9.09
C ALA A 47 6.14 -0.84 10.15
N PRO A 48 6.12 -0.48 11.45
CA PRO A 48 6.65 -1.32 12.51
C PRO A 48 6.03 -2.72 12.54
N THR A 49 4.75 -2.84 12.20
CA THR A 49 4.02 -4.13 12.10
C THR A 49 4.53 -5.04 10.98
N LEU A 50 5.21 -4.47 9.99
CA LEU A 50 5.86 -5.20 8.88
C LEU A 50 7.37 -5.36 9.10
N GLY A 51 7.92 -4.74 10.15
CA GLY A 51 9.34 -4.70 10.49
C GLY A 51 10.23 -4.05 9.42
N ARG A 52 9.66 -3.27 8.50
CA ARG A 52 10.39 -2.53 7.46
C ARG A 52 9.77 -1.18 7.14
N ARG A 53 10.44 -0.44 6.25
CA ARG A 53 9.84 0.75 5.60
C ARG A 53 9.13 0.31 4.32
N VAL A 54 8.01 0.95 4.04
CA VAL A 54 7.24 0.75 2.81
C VAL A 54 7.38 1.97 1.90
N HIS A 55 7.40 1.75 0.59
CA HIS A 55 7.73 2.76 -0.42
C HIS A 55 6.52 3.24 -1.22
N ALA A 56 6.14 4.51 -1.07
CA ALA A 56 5.13 5.15 -1.91
C ALA A 56 5.79 6.07 -2.94
N LEU A 57 5.37 5.95 -4.19
CA LEU A 57 5.86 6.71 -5.32
C LEU A 57 4.98 7.93 -5.63
N SER A 58 3.85 8.11 -4.96
CA SER A 58 2.94 9.24 -5.17
C SER A 58 2.15 9.61 -3.90
N GLY A 59 1.54 10.81 -3.90
CA GLY A 59 0.66 11.24 -2.81
C GLY A 59 -0.56 10.33 -2.64
N ALA A 60 -1.15 9.86 -3.73
CA ALA A 60 -2.27 8.91 -3.69
C ALA A 60 -1.85 7.57 -3.06
N GLU A 61 -0.64 7.08 -3.37
CA GLU A 61 -0.08 5.89 -2.73
C GLU A 61 0.20 6.09 -1.25
N ILE A 62 0.67 7.28 -0.83
CA ILE A 62 0.84 7.60 0.60
C ILE A 62 -0.51 7.48 1.32
N SER A 63 -1.58 8.08 0.77
CA SER A 63 -2.92 8.01 1.36
C SER A 63 -3.45 6.58 1.44
N ALA A 64 -3.33 5.81 0.36
CA ALA A 64 -3.74 4.42 0.33
C ALA A 64 -2.94 3.57 1.33
N MET A 65 -1.62 3.73 1.38
CA MET A 65 -0.75 2.95 2.25
C MET A 65 -0.99 3.26 3.73
N LEU A 66 -1.23 4.53 4.10
CA LEU A 66 -1.62 4.89 5.46
C LEU A 66 -2.92 4.20 5.87
N PHE A 67 -3.91 4.14 4.97
CA PHE A 67 -5.16 3.49 5.29
C PHE A 67 -5.02 1.97 5.40
N ALA A 68 -4.23 1.35 4.52
CA ALA A 68 -3.90 -0.07 4.63
C ALA A 68 -3.21 -0.39 5.97
N LEU A 69 -2.21 0.40 6.36
CA LEU A 69 -1.47 0.23 7.62
C LEU A 69 -2.34 0.42 8.88
N TYR A 70 -3.43 1.16 8.77
CA TYR A 70 -4.40 1.35 9.85
C TYR A 70 -5.31 0.11 10.05
N HIS A 71 -5.44 -0.76 9.04
CA HIS A 71 -6.31 -1.93 9.11
C HIS A 71 -5.72 -3.02 10.04
N PRO A 72 -6.43 -3.45 11.11
CA PRO A 72 -5.88 -4.36 12.12
C PRO A 72 -5.61 -5.77 11.59
N ALA A 73 -6.33 -6.19 10.55
CA ALA A 73 -6.12 -7.50 9.93
C ALA A 73 -4.97 -7.53 8.89
N LEU A 74 -4.26 -6.42 8.67
CA LEU A 74 -3.15 -6.37 7.73
C LEU A 74 -1.99 -7.23 8.24
N ILE A 75 -1.56 -8.18 7.41
CA ILE A 75 -0.39 -9.04 7.66
C ILE A 75 0.84 -8.51 6.94
N ASP A 76 0.65 -8.09 5.69
CA ASP A 76 1.72 -7.62 4.82
C ASP A 76 1.22 -6.68 3.72
N ILE A 77 2.13 -5.88 3.20
CA ILE A 77 1.94 -5.08 1.99
C ILE A 77 3.08 -5.47 1.06
N GLN A 78 2.78 -5.80 -0.20
CA GLN A 78 3.79 -5.92 -1.24
C GLN A 78 3.62 -4.73 -2.20
N GLU A 79 4.24 -3.60 -1.86
CA GLU A 79 4.22 -2.41 -2.69
C GLU A 79 5.15 -2.56 -3.88
N GLN A 80 4.79 -1.98 -5.02
CA GLN A 80 5.63 -2.02 -6.22
C GLN A 80 6.07 -3.44 -6.59
N ARG A 81 5.15 -4.41 -6.43
CA ARG A 81 5.39 -5.81 -6.72
C ARG A 81 5.51 -6.01 -8.23
N GLY A 82 6.50 -6.80 -8.63
CA GLY A 82 6.65 -7.25 -9.99
C GLY A 82 5.52 -8.20 -10.38
N LEU A 83 4.85 -7.91 -11.49
CA LEU A 83 3.97 -8.88 -12.12
C LEU A 83 4.80 -9.93 -12.84
N PRO A 84 4.41 -11.22 -12.75
CA PRO A 84 5.18 -12.27 -13.39
C PRO A 84 5.04 -12.17 -14.92
N LEU A 85 6.14 -12.39 -15.64
CA LEU A 85 6.14 -12.44 -17.11
C LEU A 85 5.56 -13.77 -17.60
N ASP A 86 6.05 -14.86 -17.00
CA ASP A 86 5.60 -16.24 -17.19
C ASP A 86 4.67 -16.65 -16.02
N THR A 87 4.20 -17.88 -16.00
CA THR A 87 3.47 -18.47 -14.89
C THR A 87 4.34 -18.49 -13.63
N ALA A 88 3.79 -18.01 -12.52
CA ALA A 88 4.47 -17.96 -11.23
C ALA A 88 3.61 -18.58 -10.12
N ALA A 89 4.17 -18.82 -8.93
CA ALA A 89 3.38 -19.26 -7.79
C ALA A 89 2.33 -18.21 -7.39
N ASN A 90 1.18 -18.67 -6.89
CA ASN A 90 0.19 -17.78 -6.27
C ASN A 90 0.83 -17.08 -5.06
N PRO A 91 0.81 -15.73 -4.99
CA PRO A 91 1.47 -14.98 -3.92
C PRO A 91 0.94 -15.29 -2.51
N ILE A 92 -0.30 -15.78 -2.37
CA ILE A 92 -0.84 -16.22 -1.08
C ILE A 92 -0.17 -17.50 -0.57
N GLY A 93 0.35 -18.34 -1.48
CA GLY A 93 1.05 -19.57 -1.13
C GLY A 93 2.30 -19.36 -0.26
N ALA A 94 2.84 -18.14 -0.24
CA ALA A 94 3.96 -17.77 0.64
C ALA A 94 3.52 -17.54 2.11
N TYR A 95 2.23 -17.30 2.36
CA TYR A 95 1.69 -16.98 3.68
C TYR A 95 0.91 -18.14 4.29
N ARG A 96 0.39 -19.05 3.47
CA ARG A 96 -0.30 -20.26 3.91
C ARG A 96 -0.28 -21.34 2.83
N THR A 97 -0.55 -22.56 3.27
CA THR A 97 -0.86 -23.67 2.35
C THR A 97 -2.17 -23.38 1.60
N LEU A 98 -2.13 -23.57 0.29
CA LEU A 98 -3.30 -23.45 -0.58
C LEU A 98 -4.08 -24.76 -0.58
N GLY A 99 -5.40 -24.68 -0.56
CA GLY A 99 -6.28 -25.84 -0.66
C GLY A 99 -6.20 -26.51 -2.03
N PRO A 100 -6.62 -27.79 -2.15
CA PRO A 100 -6.54 -28.54 -3.40
C PRO A 100 -7.32 -27.92 -4.58
N THR A 101 -8.35 -27.13 -4.28
CA THR A 101 -9.21 -26.46 -5.26
C THR A 101 -8.81 -25.02 -5.55
N GLU A 102 -7.81 -24.49 -4.83
CA GLU A 102 -7.35 -23.12 -5.03
C GLU A 102 -6.31 -23.06 -6.16
N PRO A 103 -6.29 -21.99 -6.98
CA PRO A 103 -5.30 -21.85 -8.04
C PRO A 103 -3.88 -21.75 -7.46
N GLN A 104 -3.01 -22.67 -7.86
CA GLN A 104 -1.62 -22.74 -7.37
C GLN A 104 -0.69 -21.75 -8.08
N SER A 105 -1.08 -21.33 -9.29
CA SER A 105 -0.21 -20.55 -10.16
C SER A 105 -0.91 -19.30 -10.69
N GLN A 106 -0.20 -18.18 -10.60
CA GLN A 106 -0.55 -16.89 -11.18
C GLN A 106 -0.14 -16.89 -12.65
N THR A 107 -1.09 -16.57 -13.54
CA THR A 107 -0.82 -16.44 -14.97
C THR A 107 0.07 -15.23 -15.26
N GLY A 108 1.09 -15.45 -16.09
CA GLY A 108 2.03 -14.43 -16.53
C GLY A 108 1.43 -13.42 -17.50
N THR A 109 1.97 -12.20 -17.46
CA THR A 109 1.53 -11.08 -18.30
C THR A 109 1.73 -11.31 -19.80
N ILE A 110 2.68 -12.16 -20.21
CA ILE A 110 2.88 -12.52 -21.62
C ILE A 110 1.72 -13.38 -22.13
N PHE A 111 1.35 -14.45 -21.41
CA PHE A 111 0.24 -15.33 -21.81
C PHE A 111 -1.10 -14.59 -21.85
N ILE A 112 -1.31 -13.66 -20.92
CA ILE A 112 -2.54 -12.85 -20.93
C ILE A 112 -2.53 -11.91 -22.15
N ALA A 113 -1.38 -11.34 -22.53
CA ALA A 113 -1.27 -10.52 -23.73
C ALA A 113 -1.49 -11.35 -25.01
N GLU A 114 -1.06 -12.62 -25.02
CA GLU A 114 -1.32 -13.59 -26.10
C GLU A 114 -2.80 -13.91 -26.23
N ASP A 115 -3.46 -14.25 -25.13
CA ASP A 115 -4.91 -14.50 -25.07
C ASP A 115 -5.74 -13.30 -25.56
N LEU A 116 -5.27 -12.09 -25.24
CA LEU A 116 -5.88 -10.84 -25.70
C LEU A 116 -5.59 -10.49 -27.17
N GLY A 117 -4.71 -11.23 -27.86
CA GLY A 117 -4.26 -10.90 -29.22
C GLY A 117 -3.40 -9.64 -29.30
N ASP A 118 -2.84 -9.19 -28.18
CA ASP A 118 -2.25 -7.86 -27.99
C ASP A 118 -0.76 -7.90 -27.56
N VAL A 119 -0.07 -9.02 -27.79
CA VAL A 119 1.37 -9.22 -27.48
C VAL A 119 2.25 -8.09 -28.00
N SER A 120 1.95 -7.57 -29.19
CA SER A 120 2.71 -6.47 -29.82
C SER A 120 2.70 -5.17 -29.00
N LYS A 121 1.73 -5.01 -28.09
CA LYS A 121 1.60 -3.86 -27.20
C LYS A 121 2.22 -4.11 -25.83
N HIS A 122 2.62 -5.36 -25.52
CA HIS A 122 3.36 -5.65 -24.29
C HIS A 122 4.68 -4.86 -24.30
N PRO A 123 5.05 -4.19 -23.19
CA PRO A 123 6.32 -3.49 -23.12
C PRO A 123 7.50 -4.44 -23.35
N MET A 124 8.43 -4.05 -24.24
CA MET A 124 9.62 -4.81 -24.61
C MET A 124 10.87 -3.95 -24.43
N PHE A 125 12.02 -4.58 -24.20
CA PHE A 125 13.32 -3.94 -24.18
C PHE A 125 14.38 -4.82 -24.85
N LEU A 126 15.44 -4.19 -25.36
CA LEU A 126 16.58 -4.90 -25.91
C LEU A 126 17.50 -5.32 -24.74
N ALA A 127 17.51 -6.61 -24.42
CA ALA A 127 18.37 -7.21 -23.42
C ALA A 127 19.73 -7.58 -24.03
N GLU A 128 20.78 -7.36 -23.26
CA GLU A 128 22.13 -7.82 -23.55
C GLU A 128 22.42 -9.02 -22.63
N ILE A 129 22.45 -10.20 -23.22
CA ILE A 129 22.68 -11.46 -22.51
C ILE A 129 24.11 -11.89 -22.83
N PRO A 130 25.02 -11.92 -21.84
CA PRO A 130 26.34 -12.49 -22.03
C PRO A 130 26.20 -13.99 -22.32
N ASP A 131 26.82 -14.46 -23.38
CA ASP A 131 26.99 -15.88 -23.61
C ASP A 131 27.91 -16.45 -22.51
N PRO A 132 27.44 -17.45 -21.74
CA PRO A 132 28.17 -17.93 -20.57
C PRO A 132 29.48 -18.65 -20.91
N VAL A 133 29.70 -19.00 -22.19
CA VAL A 133 30.88 -19.76 -22.64
C VAL A 133 31.90 -18.85 -23.33
N SER A 134 31.44 -17.98 -24.22
CA SER A 134 32.30 -17.11 -25.04
C SER A 134 32.47 -15.70 -24.49
N GLY A 135 31.64 -15.27 -23.54
CA GLY A 135 31.56 -13.88 -23.07
C GLY A 135 31.00 -12.91 -24.12
N ALA A 136 30.64 -13.39 -25.31
CA ALA A 136 30.05 -12.59 -26.36
C ALA A 136 28.65 -12.12 -25.95
N VAL A 137 28.34 -10.84 -26.17
CA VAL A 137 27.03 -10.29 -25.80
C VAL A 137 26.04 -10.53 -26.92
N ARG A 138 25.01 -11.35 -26.66
CA ARG A 138 23.86 -11.50 -27.54
C ARG A 138 22.80 -10.47 -27.20
N ARG A 139 22.32 -9.73 -28.20
CA ARG A 139 21.20 -8.80 -28.07
C ARG A 139 19.89 -9.49 -28.46
N THR A 140 18.91 -9.50 -27.57
CA THR A 140 17.58 -10.06 -27.84
C THR A 140 16.48 -9.15 -27.31
N TRP A 141 15.33 -9.12 -27.97
CA TRP A 141 14.16 -8.47 -27.42
C TRP A 141 13.56 -9.33 -26.30
N SER A 142 13.30 -8.72 -25.15
CA SER A 142 12.73 -9.35 -23.97
C SER A 142 11.56 -8.53 -23.45
N ALA A 143 10.55 -9.21 -22.89
CA ALA A 143 9.42 -8.56 -22.25
C ALA A 143 9.87 -7.81 -20.99
N LEU A 144 9.37 -6.59 -20.82
CA LEU A 144 9.64 -5.77 -19.66
C LEU A 144 8.59 -6.09 -18.57
N PRO A 145 9.00 -6.53 -17.37
CA PRO A 145 8.05 -6.82 -16.30
C PRO A 145 7.26 -5.58 -15.90
N LEU A 146 5.96 -5.75 -15.68
CA LEU A 146 5.09 -4.71 -15.16
C LEU A 146 5.18 -4.66 -13.62
N THR A 147 4.81 -3.53 -13.04
CA THR A 147 4.73 -3.34 -11.57
C THR A 147 3.29 -3.00 -11.19
N GLY A 148 2.76 -3.66 -10.16
CA GLY A 148 1.53 -3.27 -9.48
C GLY A 148 1.81 -2.25 -8.36
N ASP A 149 0.76 -1.58 -7.86
CA ASP A 149 0.95 -0.49 -6.89
C ASP A 149 1.01 -1.03 -5.45
N LEU A 150 -0.08 -1.65 -4.95
CA LEU A 150 -0.12 -2.24 -3.59
C LEU A 150 -0.87 -3.58 -3.58
N LEU A 151 -0.19 -4.69 -3.28
CA LEU A 151 -0.85 -5.95 -2.95
C LEU A 151 -0.96 -6.10 -1.44
N LEU A 152 -2.19 -6.11 -0.91
CA LEU A 152 -2.46 -6.22 0.52
C LEU A 152 -2.69 -7.69 0.89
N ILE A 153 -2.03 -8.15 1.95
CA ILE A 153 -2.21 -9.48 2.53
C ILE A 153 -2.91 -9.33 3.87
N LEU A 154 -4.09 -9.94 4.00
CA LEU A 154 -5.03 -9.70 5.09
C LEU A 154 -5.45 -11.02 5.74
N ARG A 155 -5.71 -10.96 7.05
CA ARG A 155 -6.39 -12.02 7.79
C ARG A 155 -7.90 -11.82 7.70
N SER A 156 -8.63 -12.91 7.52
CA SER A 156 -10.10 -12.92 7.59
C SER A 156 -10.59 -13.14 9.02
N ALA A 157 -11.88 -12.95 9.26
CA ALA A 157 -12.50 -13.23 10.56
C ALA A 157 -12.43 -14.72 10.97
N VAL A 158 -12.31 -15.64 10.00
CA VAL A 158 -12.19 -17.08 10.22
C VAL A 158 -10.74 -17.58 10.15
N ASP A 159 -9.80 -16.67 10.38
CA ASP A 159 -8.35 -16.93 10.40
C ASP A 159 -7.71 -17.37 9.06
N ASP A 160 -8.47 -17.37 7.96
CA ASP A 160 -7.93 -17.52 6.59
C ASP A 160 -7.12 -16.29 6.16
N ILE A 161 -6.11 -16.49 5.32
CA ILE A 161 -5.30 -15.42 4.72
C ILE A 161 -5.71 -15.22 3.26
N TYR A 162 -5.96 -13.98 2.87
CA TYR A 162 -6.32 -13.62 1.51
C TYR A 162 -5.60 -12.34 1.07
N ALA A 163 -5.71 -12.04 -0.23
CA ALA A 163 -5.12 -10.85 -0.80
C ALA A 163 -6.15 -10.00 -1.54
N VAL A 164 -5.88 -8.70 -1.57
CA VAL A 164 -6.55 -7.71 -2.41
C VAL A 164 -5.49 -6.86 -3.08
N ASN A 165 -5.56 -6.70 -4.39
CA ASN A 165 -4.68 -5.82 -5.14
C ASN A 165 -5.32 -4.43 -5.25
N TRP A 166 -4.58 -3.39 -4.92
CA TRP A 166 -4.96 -2.01 -5.15
C TRP A 166 -4.09 -1.42 -6.26
N THR A 167 -4.73 -1.01 -7.36
CA THR A 167 -4.10 -0.16 -8.37
C THR A 167 -4.44 1.29 -8.02
N VAL A 168 -3.42 2.10 -7.77
CA VAL A 168 -3.55 3.46 -7.23
C VAL A 168 -3.23 4.51 -8.28
N LYS A 169 -4.10 5.51 -8.43
CA LYS A 169 -3.89 6.64 -9.34
C LYS A 169 -4.29 7.96 -8.69
N ASN A 170 -3.93 9.09 -9.29
CA ASN A 170 -4.33 10.38 -8.75
C ASN A 170 -5.84 10.62 -8.92
N ASN A 171 -6.42 10.24 -10.06
CA ASN A 171 -7.84 10.41 -10.36
C ASN A 171 -8.39 9.23 -11.19
N ALA A 172 -9.71 9.17 -11.35
CA ALA A 172 -10.36 8.08 -12.09
C ALA A 172 -9.99 8.05 -13.58
N GLU A 173 -9.82 9.24 -14.20
CA GLU A 173 -9.40 9.37 -15.59
C GLU A 173 -7.99 8.81 -15.84
N ALA A 174 -7.14 8.75 -14.83
CA ALA A 174 -5.80 8.19 -14.93
C ALA A 174 -5.78 6.66 -15.06
N PHE A 175 -6.93 5.99 -14.91
CA PHE A 175 -7.09 4.58 -15.27
C PHE A 175 -7.40 4.37 -16.75
N THR A 176 -7.83 5.42 -17.46
CA THR A 176 -8.09 5.38 -18.91
C THR A 176 -7.02 6.13 -19.71
N HIS A 177 -6.40 7.17 -19.15
CA HIS A 177 -5.43 8.04 -19.81
C HIS A 177 -4.13 8.17 -19.03
N GLN A 178 -3.03 8.36 -19.75
CA GLN A 178 -1.75 8.76 -19.15
C GLN A 178 -1.84 10.26 -18.79
N LEU A 179 -1.71 10.62 -17.51
CA LEU A 179 -1.67 12.03 -17.09
C LEU A 179 -0.37 12.69 -17.58
N ALA A 180 -0.35 13.16 -18.83
CA ALA A 180 0.64 14.09 -19.33
C ALA A 180 0.19 15.54 -19.04
N ARG A 181 1.17 16.45 -18.88
CA ARG A 181 0.97 17.89 -18.63
C ARG A 181 0.13 18.61 -19.69
N ASP A 182 -0.01 18.01 -20.88
CA ASP A 182 -0.82 18.53 -21.97
C ASP A 182 -1.76 17.42 -22.47
N ARG A 183 -3.07 17.61 -22.23
CA ARG A 183 -4.14 16.74 -22.75
C ARG A 183 -4.20 16.71 -24.29
N SER A 184 -3.45 17.56 -24.98
CA SER A 184 -3.54 17.74 -26.44
C SER A 184 -2.76 16.72 -27.27
N ASN A 185 -1.89 15.87 -26.68
CA ASN A 185 -0.99 14.99 -27.44
C ASN A 185 -0.95 13.52 -26.96
N VAL A 186 -1.98 13.01 -26.27
CA VAL A 186 -2.04 11.58 -25.96
C VAL A 186 -2.52 10.83 -27.20
N SER A 187 -1.63 10.04 -27.82
CA SER A 187 -2.00 9.24 -28.98
C SER A 187 -2.90 8.06 -28.56
N PRO A 188 -3.84 7.62 -29.41
CA PRO A 188 -4.68 6.44 -29.15
C PRO A 188 -3.87 5.18 -28.84
N ALA A 189 -2.67 5.07 -29.41
CA ALA A 189 -1.73 3.99 -29.14
C ALA A 189 -1.19 4.00 -27.69
N SER A 190 -0.99 5.18 -27.10
CA SER A 190 -0.55 5.30 -25.70
C SER A 190 -1.67 4.90 -24.73
N GLU A 191 -2.91 5.29 -25.04
CA GLU A 191 -4.09 4.92 -24.24
C GLU A 191 -4.34 3.41 -24.29
N ALA A 192 -4.22 2.82 -25.47
CA ALA A 192 -4.32 1.37 -25.64
C ALA A 192 -3.28 0.62 -24.79
N LYS A 193 -2.04 1.13 -24.70
CA LYS A 193 -1.00 0.55 -23.84
C LYS A 193 -1.29 0.71 -22.35
N ALA A 194 -1.79 1.88 -21.92
CA ALA A 194 -2.15 2.11 -20.52
C ALA A 194 -3.31 1.20 -20.08
N ARG A 195 -4.36 1.10 -20.92
CA ARG A 195 -5.47 0.17 -20.71
C ARG A 195 -5.01 -1.28 -20.66
N LEU A 196 -4.17 -1.70 -21.61
CA LEU A 196 -3.63 -3.06 -21.62
C LEU A 196 -2.87 -3.35 -20.32
N ARG A 197 -2.02 -2.43 -19.85
CA ARG A 197 -1.31 -2.61 -18.57
C ARG A 197 -2.26 -2.90 -17.40
N HIS A 198 -3.35 -2.14 -17.28
CA HIS A 198 -4.34 -2.35 -16.23
C HIS A 198 -5.09 -3.68 -16.38
N GLU A 199 -5.41 -4.06 -17.61
CA GLU A 199 -6.06 -5.33 -17.89
C GLU A 199 -5.15 -6.52 -17.58
N LEU A 200 -3.87 -6.44 -17.95
CA LEU A 200 -2.86 -7.48 -17.66
C LEU A 200 -2.70 -7.69 -16.15
N GLU A 201 -2.62 -6.60 -15.37
CA GLU A 201 -2.55 -6.65 -13.91
C GLU A 201 -3.81 -7.31 -13.32
N ALA A 202 -5.00 -6.82 -13.71
CA ALA A 202 -6.26 -7.31 -13.18
C ALA A 202 -6.48 -8.80 -13.50
N ARG A 203 -6.23 -9.23 -14.74
CA ARG A 203 -6.35 -10.64 -15.15
C ARG A 203 -5.32 -11.53 -14.49
N SER A 204 -4.08 -11.05 -14.34
CA SER A 204 -3.03 -11.81 -13.68
C SER A 204 -3.41 -12.11 -12.22
N TYR A 205 -3.88 -11.12 -11.47
CA TYR A 205 -4.36 -11.36 -10.11
C TYR A 205 -5.67 -12.18 -10.06
N ALA A 206 -6.60 -11.94 -10.99
CA ALA A 206 -7.85 -12.70 -11.07
C ALA A 206 -7.61 -14.21 -11.31
N SER A 207 -6.55 -14.58 -12.03
CA SER A 207 -6.18 -16.00 -12.26
C SER A 207 -5.95 -16.79 -10.97
N VAL A 208 -5.63 -16.09 -9.87
CA VAL A 208 -5.41 -16.67 -8.54
C VAL A 208 -6.45 -16.24 -7.51
N GLY A 209 -7.59 -15.73 -7.98
CA GLY A 209 -8.70 -15.32 -7.12
C GLY A 209 -8.45 -14.03 -6.33
N ILE A 210 -7.47 -13.23 -6.75
CA ILE A 210 -7.16 -11.95 -6.10
C ILE A 210 -7.89 -10.83 -6.84
N ARG A 211 -8.76 -10.13 -6.12
CA ARG A 211 -9.51 -8.98 -6.67
C ARG A 211 -8.58 -7.78 -6.84
N THR A 212 -8.70 -7.10 -7.97
CA THR A 212 -8.08 -5.78 -8.19
C THR A 212 -9.09 -4.66 -7.98
N ILE A 213 -8.74 -3.70 -7.14
CA ILE A 213 -9.55 -2.52 -6.78
C ILE A 213 -8.81 -1.27 -7.22
N ARG A 214 -9.56 -0.36 -7.85
CA ARG A 214 -9.05 0.94 -8.28
C ARG A 214 -9.17 1.95 -7.14
N VAL A 215 -8.05 2.52 -6.74
CA VAL A 215 -7.97 3.51 -5.65
C VAL A 215 -7.48 4.83 -6.21
N THR A 216 -8.10 5.93 -5.80
CA THR A 216 -7.72 7.28 -6.18
C THR A 216 -7.41 8.17 -4.98
N SER A 217 -6.83 9.35 -5.21
CA SER A 217 -6.71 10.36 -4.15
C SER A 217 -8.06 10.83 -3.58
N ALA A 218 -9.15 10.67 -4.36
CA ALA A 218 -10.52 10.98 -3.95
C ALA A 218 -11.27 9.77 -3.37
N SER A 219 -10.65 8.59 -3.31
CA SER A 219 -11.29 7.38 -2.77
C SER A 219 -11.54 7.45 -1.28
N PHE A 220 -10.83 8.32 -0.56
CA PHE A 220 -10.91 8.44 0.90
C PHE A 220 -11.24 9.88 1.29
N ASP A 221 -11.97 10.02 2.40
CA ASP A 221 -12.25 11.31 2.99
C ASP A 221 -10.95 12.08 3.31
N ARG A 222 -10.96 13.38 3.04
CA ARG A 222 -9.77 14.23 3.18
C ARG A 222 -9.35 14.38 4.63
N ASN A 223 -10.28 14.54 5.56
CA ASN A 223 -9.97 14.67 6.99
C ASN A 223 -9.44 13.36 7.54
N LEU A 224 -10.04 12.24 7.13
CA LEU A 224 -9.57 10.89 7.50
C LEU A 224 -8.08 10.70 7.15
N ILE A 225 -7.68 10.99 5.92
CA ILE A 225 -6.28 10.85 5.50
C ILE A 225 -5.36 11.83 6.26
N ARG A 226 -5.80 13.07 6.50
CA ARG A 226 -5.00 14.04 7.28
C ARG A 226 -4.81 13.61 8.73
N ASN A 227 -5.85 13.04 9.33
CA ASN A 227 -5.77 12.45 10.66
C ASN A 227 -4.79 11.26 10.63
N PHE A 228 -4.87 10.36 9.65
CA PHE A 228 -3.91 9.25 9.54
C PHE A 228 -2.46 9.71 9.38
N GLU A 229 -2.17 10.72 8.55
CA GLU A 229 -0.82 11.27 8.41
C GLU A 229 -0.24 11.72 9.76
N MET A 230 -1.05 12.43 10.54
CA MET A 230 -0.69 12.88 11.88
C MET A 230 -0.51 11.69 12.83
N LEU A 231 -1.55 10.85 12.98
CA LEU A 231 -1.59 9.75 13.93
C LEU A 231 -0.47 8.73 13.70
N HIS A 232 -0.24 8.34 12.43
CA HIS A 232 0.84 7.44 12.05
C HIS A 232 2.22 7.96 12.47
N THR A 233 2.44 9.28 12.39
CA THR A 233 3.69 9.90 12.82
C THR A 233 3.95 9.70 14.31
N PHE A 234 2.90 9.70 15.14
CA PHE A 234 3.02 9.42 16.58
C PHE A 234 3.16 7.93 16.86
N ALA A 235 2.40 7.09 16.16
CA ALA A 235 2.46 5.63 16.33
C ALA A 235 3.84 5.02 15.99
N CYS A 236 4.60 5.68 15.12
CA CYS A 236 5.95 5.26 14.78
C CYS A 236 7.02 5.70 15.79
N ARG A 237 6.68 6.56 16.76
CA ARG A 237 7.64 7.00 17.79
C ARG A 237 7.77 5.94 18.85
N LYS A 238 8.98 5.72 19.35
CA LYS A 238 9.18 4.92 20.55
C LYS A 238 8.64 5.70 21.74
N SER A 239 7.57 5.20 22.36
CA SER A 239 7.08 5.74 23.62
C SER A 239 8.09 5.43 24.73
N SER A 240 8.46 6.44 25.52
CA SER A 240 9.28 6.27 26.73
C SER A 240 8.44 5.87 27.96
N VAL A 241 7.13 5.74 27.80
CA VAL A 241 6.18 5.47 28.88
C VAL A 241 6.03 3.97 29.08
N SER A 242 5.99 3.52 30.33
CA SER A 242 5.75 2.11 30.63
C SER A 242 4.35 1.66 30.19
N PRO A 243 4.15 0.39 29.80
CA PRO A 243 2.85 -0.11 29.35
C PRO A 243 1.72 0.10 30.38
N HIS A 244 2.02 -0.07 31.66
CA HIS A 244 1.06 0.15 32.75
C HIS A 244 0.62 1.61 32.84
N MET A 245 1.57 2.54 32.74
CA MET A 245 1.29 3.97 32.77
C MET A 245 0.49 4.40 31.53
N ARG A 246 0.87 3.88 30.35
CA ARG A 246 0.13 4.11 29.10
C ARG A 246 -1.33 3.71 29.25
N HIS A 247 -1.62 2.55 29.84
CA HIS A 247 -3.00 2.08 30.03
C HIS A 247 -3.84 3.07 30.87
N LYS A 248 -3.30 3.53 32.01
CA LYS A 248 -3.99 4.50 32.87
C LYS A 248 -4.27 5.82 32.17
N VAL A 249 -3.28 6.35 31.45
CA VAL A 249 -3.43 7.60 30.68
C VAL A 249 -4.48 7.43 29.58
N VAL A 250 -4.47 6.30 28.86
CA VAL A 250 -5.46 5.97 27.84
C VAL A 250 -6.86 5.91 28.43
N ASP A 251 -7.06 5.26 29.58
CA ASP A 251 -8.37 5.18 30.22
C ASP A 251 -8.90 6.55 30.65
N ALA A 252 -8.05 7.40 31.22
CA ALA A 252 -8.44 8.77 31.54
C ALA A 252 -8.80 9.59 30.30
N LEU A 253 -8.07 9.43 29.19
CA LEU A 253 -8.36 10.10 27.93
C LEU A 253 -9.61 9.55 27.23
N ARG A 254 -9.94 8.27 27.39
CA ARG A 254 -11.22 7.70 26.91
C ARG A 254 -12.41 8.40 27.56
N CYS A 255 -12.32 8.72 28.85
CA CYS A 255 -13.41 9.36 29.60
C CYS A 255 -13.79 10.76 29.07
N VAL A 256 -12.89 11.45 28.35
CA VAL A 256 -13.22 12.77 27.78
C VAL A 256 -13.86 12.70 26.39
N VAL A 257 -13.81 11.55 25.71
CA VAL A 257 -14.36 11.38 24.36
C VAL A 257 -15.89 11.53 24.38
N GLY A 258 -16.43 12.35 23.48
CA GLY A 258 -17.86 12.65 23.40
C GLY A 258 -18.35 13.66 24.44
N THR A 259 -17.47 14.17 25.31
CA THR A 259 -17.81 15.22 26.26
C THR A 259 -17.54 16.61 25.66
N LYS A 260 -17.85 17.68 26.41
CA LYS A 260 -17.47 19.06 26.05
C LYS A 260 -16.02 19.41 26.44
N THR A 261 -15.31 18.49 27.09
CA THR A 261 -13.95 18.70 27.59
C THR A 261 -12.93 18.34 26.51
N ALA A 262 -12.02 19.26 26.20
CA ALA A 262 -10.91 19.00 25.30
C ALA A 262 -9.80 18.18 26.01
N PRO A 263 -9.07 17.29 25.32
CA PRO A 263 -7.96 16.55 25.90
C PRO A 263 -6.92 17.44 26.60
N LEU A 264 -6.59 18.59 25.99
CA LEU A 264 -5.62 19.54 26.54
C LEU A 264 -6.03 20.04 27.94
N ALA A 265 -7.32 20.11 28.24
CA ALA A 265 -7.81 20.55 29.55
C ALA A 265 -7.57 19.52 30.66
N VAL A 266 -7.45 18.23 30.34
CA VAL A 266 -7.16 17.17 31.32
C VAL A 266 -5.68 16.86 31.45
N PHE A 267 -4.84 17.32 30.52
CA PHE A 267 -3.39 17.09 30.60
C PHE A 267 -2.77 17.51 31.93
N PRO A 268 -3.04 18.70 32.52
CA PRO A 268 -2.42 19.10 33.77
C PRO A 268 -2.71 18.15 34.95
N ALA A 269 -3.89 17.54 34.98
CA ALA A 269 -4.24 16.56 35.99
C ALA A 269 -3.42 15.27 35.81
N LEU A 270 -3.28 14.80 34.57
CA LEU A 270 -2.48 13.62 34.23
C LEU A 270 -0.98 13.85 34.45
N GLU A 271 -0.47 15.05 34.15
CA GLU A 271 0.92 15.42 34.40
C GLU A 271 1.24 15.34 35.90
N LYS A 272 0.33 15.84 36.75
CA LYS A 272 0.48 15.80 38.20
C LYS A 272 0.33 14.38 38.76
N GLU A 273 -0.63 13.61 38.27
CA GLU A 273 -0.93 12.27 38.80
C GLU A 273 0.13 11.23 38.40
N TYR A 274 0.65 11.34 37.18
CA TYR A 274 1.53 10.34 36.58
C TYR A 274 2.96 10.81 36.36
N GLU A 275 3.31 12.04 36.76
CA GLU A 275 4.64 12.65 36.60
C GLU A 275 5.15 12.60 35.15
N ILE A 276 4.24 12.78 34.19
CA ILE A 276 4.55 12.83 32.74
C ILE A 276 4.37 14.25 32.21
N SER A 277 4.90 14.53 31.01
CA SER A 277 4.72 15.83 30.35
C SER A 277 3.45 15.88 29.50
N ALA A 278 2.92 17.07 29.24
CA ALA A 278 1.81 17.29 28.31
C ALA A 278 2.14 16.79 26.88
N ALA A 279 3.40 16.88 26.47
CA ALA A 279 3.86 16.31 25.21
C ALA A 279 3.72 14.78 25.21
N THR A 280 4.06 14.13 26.33
CA THR A 280 3.86 12.69 26.53
C THR A 280 2.38 12.32 26.50
N CYS A 281 1.51 13.08 27.16
CA CYS A 281 0.05 12.86 27.10
C CYS A 281 -0.48 12.94 25.66
N ARG A 282 -0.05 13.94 24.88
CA ARG A 282 -0.40 14.09 23.47
C ARG A 282 0.08 12.91 22.63
N ASP A 283 1.34 12.51 22.82
CA ASP A 283 1.93 11.42 22.05
C ASP A 283 1.19 10.10 22.35
N VAL A 284 0.87 9.82 23.63
CA VAL A 284 0.03 8.68 24.04
C VAL A 284 -1.38 8.76 23.44
N LEU A 285 -2.03 9.93 23.45
CA LEU A 285 -3.36 10.11 22.87
C LEU A 285 -3.39 9.70 21.39
N PHE A 286 -2.47 10.25 20.59
CA PHE A 286 -2.45 10.01 19.15
C PHE A 286 -2.00 8.60 18.79
N GLU A 287 -1.04 8.05 19.52
CA GLU A 287 -0.65 6.64 19.41
C GLU A 287 -1.84 5.71 19.71
N ALA A 288 -2.58 5.98 20.79
CA ALA A 288 -3.73 5.19 21.20
C ALA A 288 -4.92 5.29 20.23
N ILE A 289 -5.15 6.46 19.61
CA ILE A 289 -6.14 6.60 18.54
C ILE A 289 -5.73 5.79 17.31
N TRP A 290 -4.44 5.84 16.91
CA TRP A 290 -3.94 5.03 15.80
C TRP A 290 -4.15 3.53 16.03
N HIS A 291 -3.85 3.04 17.23
CA HIS A 291 -4.06 1.64 17.60
C HIS A 291 -5.51 1.29 17.95
N ARG A 292 -6.45 2.23 17.75
CA ARG A 292 -7.88 2.05 18.01
C ARG A 292 -8.23 1.80 19.49
N ASP A 293 -7.29 2.08 20.40
CA ASP A 293 -7.54 2.05 21.83
C ASP A 293 -8.54 3.15 22.22
N ILE A 294 -8.48 4.33 21.59
CA ILE A 294 -9.40 5.44 21.87
C ILE A 294 -10.28 5.66 20.64
N PRO A 295 -11.58 5.26 20.68
CA PRO A 295 -12.47 5.37 19.53
C PRO A 295 -12.96 6.81 19.35
N VAL A 296 -12.42 7.51 18.35
CA VAL A 296 -12.84 8.86 17.98
C VAL A 296 -13.34 8.90 16.53
N ASP A 297 -14.16 9.89 16.21
CA ASP A 297 -14.53 10.17 14.82
C ASP A 297 -13.31 10.72 14.06
N LEU A 298 -12.87 9.98 13.04
CA LEU A 298 -11.73 10.34 12.20
C LEU A 298 -12.14 11.09 10.91
N PHE A 299 -13.44 11.28 10.65
CA PHE A 299 -13.93 12.09 9.54
C PHE A 299 -13.93 13.59 9.87
N THR A 300 -13.65 13.94 11.11
CA THR A 300 -13.44 15.33 11.56
C THR A 300 -12.01 15.53 12.10
N PRO A 301 -11.44 16.75 12.01
CA PRO A 301 -10.08 16.99 12.49
C PRO A 301 -9.91 16.65 13.97
N VAL A 302 -8.93 15.79 14.29
CA VAL A 302 -8.59 15.40 15.67
C VAL A 302 -7.59 16.41 16.22
N LEU A 303 -8.02 17.25 17.16
CA LEU A 303 -7.22 18.31 17.77
C LEU A 303 -7.25 18.21 19.29
N VAL A 304 -6.11 18.44 19.96
CA VAL A 304 -6.03 18.33 21.43
C VAL A 304 -6.74 19.47 22.16
N ASP A 305 -6.86 20.65 21.54
CA ASP A 305 -7.51 21.84 22.10
C ASP A 305 -9.01 21.89 21.81
N LYS A 306 -9.55 20.87 21.13
CA LYS A 306 -10.99 20.73 20.84
C LYS A 306 -11.55 19.46 21.48
N PRO A 307 -12.84 19.45 21.84
CA PRO A 307 -13.49 18.24 22.31
C PRO A 307 -13.44 17.12 21.25
N LEU A 308 -13.06 15.91 21.67
CA LEU A 308 -13.02 14.75 20.80
C LEU A 308 -14.44 14.21 20.59
N ARG A 309 -14.79 13.97 19.33
CA ARG A 309 -16.09 13.37 18.99
C ARG A 309 -16.02 11.87 19.14
N ARG A 310 -17.08 11.29 19.69
CA ARG A 310 -17.24 9.84 19.76
C ARG A 310 -17.32 9.29 18.35
N LYS A 311 -16.69 8.13 18.15
CA LYS A 311 -16.84 7.36 16.92
C LYS A 311 -18.29 6.89 16.77
N GLU A 312 -19.00 7.44 15.79
CA GLU A 312 -20.36 7.01 15.42
C GLU A 312 -20.35 5.94 14.33
N VAL A 313 -19.40 6.03 13.41
CA VAL A 313 -19.25 5.14 12.26
C VAL A 313 -17.81 4.66 12.18
N ASP A 314 -17.60 3.39 11.85
CA ASP A 314 -16.26 2.84 11.63
C ASP A 314 -15.75 3.11 10.21
N GLU A 315 -14.62 3.80 10.11
CA GLU A 315 -13.90 4.01 8.86
C GLU A 315 -13.60 2.70 8.11
N LEU A 316 -13.31 1.60 8.81
CA LEU A 316 -13.10 0.30 8.15
C LEU A 316 -14.40 -0.34 7.68
N GLU A 317 -15.54 -0.02 8.29
CA GLU A 317 -16.86 -0.45 7.80
C GLU A 317 -17.26 0.35 6.56
N VAL A 318 -17.10 1.68 6.60
CA VAL A 318 -17.40 2.59 5.47
C VAL A 318 -16.64 2.18 4.21
N TYR A 319 -15.37 1.82 4.37
CA TYR A 319 -14.51 1.43 3.25
C TYR A 319 -14.27 -0.08 3.18
N SER A 320 -15.12 -0.90 3.81
CA SER A 320 -14.99 -2.37 3.83
C SER A 320 -14.86 -2.98 2.43
N GLY A 321 -15.54 -2.38 1.44
CA GLY A 321 -15.45 -2.77 0.03
C GLY A 321 -14.01 -2.77 -0.52
N TYR A 322 -13.12 -1.90 -0.03
CA TYR A 322 -11.71 -1.83 -0.42
C TYR A 322 -10.87 -2.98 0.16
N PHE A 323 -11.34 -3.67 1.19
CA PHE A 323 -10.64 -4.79 1.82
C PHE A 323 -11.30 -6.14 1.52
N SER A 324 -12.41 -6.14 0.78
CA SER A 324 -13.21 -7.36 0.54
C SER A 324 -12.56 -8.32 -0.47
N LYS A 325 -12.58 -9.63 -0.14
CA LYS A 325 -12.11 -10.73 -1.02
C LYS A 325 -12.97 -10.88 -2.28
N LYS A 326 -14.27 -10.53 -2.21
CA LYS A 326 -15.24 -10.61 -3.32
C LYS A 326 -15.75 -9.21 -3.68
N GLY A 327 -16.35 -9.06 -4.87
CA GLY A 327 -17.16 -7.88 -5.18
C GLY A 327 -18.22 -7.66 -4.10
N ALA A 328 -18.53 -6.41 -3.77
CA ALA A 328 -19.80 -6.14 -3.12
C ALA A 328 -20.87 -6.38 -4.19
N ASP A 329 -21.74 -7.36 -3.97
CA ASP A 329 -22.93 -7.59 -4.80
C ASP A 329 -23.93 -6.43 -4.61
#